data_AF-A0A5N5TNU3-F1
#
_entry.id   AF-A0A5N5TNU3-F1
#
_cell.length_a   1.000
_cell.length_b   1.000
_cell.length_c   1.000
_cell.angle_alpha   90.00
_cell.angle_beta   90.00
_cell.angle_gamma   90.00
#
_symmetry.space_group_name_H-M   'P 1'
#
loop_
_entity.id
_entity.type
_entity.pdbx_description
1 polymer ?
#
loop_
_entity_poly.entity_id
_entity_poly.type
_entity_poly.pdbx_seq_one_letter_code
_entity_poly.pdbx_strand_id
1 'polypeptide(L)'
;MATLLSKFRIDFSDVIIIPNLAKKAEESSRLEFDELIKDFKAKSSDELEKENDGLLISDVELLGQREKTNRHIRLRELLLENSKDSSLIVMTLPMPRKNSVSAALYMAWIETLTKD
;
A
#
# COMPACT_ATOMS: atom_id res chain seq x y z
N MET A 1 -15.69 9.52 16.20
CA MET A 1 -15.83 9.72 14.73
C MET A 1 -17.16 10.35 14.36
N ALA A 2 -18.30 9.81 14.82
CA ALA A 2 -19.63 10.36 14.54
C ALA A 2 -19.78 11.88 14.80
N THR A 3 -19.30 12.38 15.95
CA THR A 3 -19.34 13.82 16.28
C THR A 3 -18.47 14.69 15.37
N LEU A 4 -17.46 14.12 14.72
CA LEU A 4 -16.62 14.84 13.78
C LEU A 4 -17.32 14.93 12.41
N LEU A 5 -17.92 13.84 11.95
CA LEU A 5 -18.72 13.81 10.71
C LEU A 5 -19.91 14.75 10.77
N SER A 6 -20.59 14.83 11.92
CA SER A 6 -21.70 15.78 12.10
C SER A 6 -21.26 17.24 12.01
N LYS A 7 -20.05 17.59 12.48
CA LYS A 7 -19.47 18.92 12.29
C LYS A 7 -19.20 19.24 10.82
N PHE A 8 -18.80 18.24 10.03
CA PHE A 8 -18.63 18.36 8.58
C PHE A 8 -19.96 18.33 7.81
N ARG A 9 -21.09 18.11 8.49
CA ARG A 9 -22.43 17.98 7.89
C ARG A 9 -22.49 16.90 6.80
N ILE A 10 -21.75 15.82 7.04
CA ILE A 10 -21.77 14.63 6.19
C ILE A 10 -22.72 13.64 6.85
N ASP A 11 -23.87 13.43 6.22
CA ASP A 11 -24.78 12.35 6.61
C ASP A 11 -24.17 11.01 6.18
N PHE A 12 -24.25 10.02 7.07
CA PHE A 12 -23.70 8.69 6.85
C PHE A 12 -24.71 7.65 7.33
N SER A 13 -24.74 6.49 6.66
CA SER A 13 -25.59 5.37 7.11
C SER A 13 -24.98 4.68 8.33
N ASP A 14 -23.70 4.29 8.24
CA ASP A 14 -23.02 3.52 9.27
C ASP A 14 -21.55 3.92 9.41
N VAL A 15 -20.98 3.71 10.61
CA VAL A 15 -19.55 3.81 10.87
C VAL A 15 -19.05 2.45 11.33
N ILE A 16 -18.28 1.78 10.48
CA ILE A 16 -17.75 0.44 10.73
C ILE A 16 -16.29 0.56 11.17
N ILE A 17 -15.94 -0.06 12.30
CA ILE A 17 -14.57 -0.12 12.80
C ILE A 17 -13.94 -1.44 12.33
N ILE A 18 -12.84 -1.36 11.58
CA ILE A 18 -12.10 -2.54 11.13
C ILE A 18 -10.83 -2.73 11.99
N PRO A 19 -10.81 -3.70 12.92
CA PRO A 19 -9.65 -3.91 13.80
C PRO A 19 -8.50 -4.68 13.13
N ASN A 20 -8.77 -5.33 11.99
CA ASN A 20 -7.92 -6.37 11.40
C ASN A 20 -6.88 -5.85 10.39
N LEU A 21 -6.63 -4.55 10.32
CA LEU A 21 -5.72 -3.98 9.33
C LEU A 21 -4.23 -4.34 9.57
N ALA A 22 -3.86 -4.61 10.83
CA ALA A 22 -2.50 -5.02 11.20
C ALA A 22 -2.25 -6.53 11.03
N LYS A 23 -3.25 -7.32 10.60
CA LYS A 23 -3.07 -8.75 10.39
C LYS A 23 -2.13 -9.03 9.22
N LYS A 24 -1.54 -10.23 9.24
CA LYS A 24 -0.76 -10.77 8.12
C LYS A 24 -1.70 -10.85 6.90
N ALA A 25 -1.32 -10.22 5.79
CA ALA A 25 -2.02 -10.39 4.51
C ALA A 25 -1.99 -11.86 4.06
N GLU A 26 -2.89 -12.25 3.16
CA GLU A 26 -2.90 -13.59 2.56
C GLU A 26 -1.62 -13.84 1.76
N GLU A 27 -1.28 -15.12 1.56
CA GLU A 27 -0.08 -15.48 0.81
C GLU A 27 -0.26 -15.25 -0.70
N SER A 28 -1.47 -15.44 -1.23
CA SER A 28 -1.84 -15.09 -2.61
C SER A 28 -1.57 -13.61 -2.90
N SER A 29 -2.12 -12.70 -2.09
CA SER A 29 -1.93 -11.26 -2.25
C SER A 29 -0.48 -10.83 -2.11
N ARG A 30 0.31 -11.53 -1.29
CA ARG A 30 1.76 -11.30 -1.20
C ARG A 30 2.49 -11.73 -2.46
N LEU A 31 2.18 -12.91 -2.99
CA LEU A 31 2.80 -13.39 -4.21
C LEU A 31 2.53 -12.43 -5.38
N GLU A 32 1.30 -11.91 -5.48
CA GLU A 32 0.97 -10.87 -6.47
C GLU A 32 1.81 -9.60 -6.31
N PHE A 33 2.06 -9.17 -5.06
CA PHE A 33 2.93 -8.03 -4.78
C PHE A 33 4.39 -8.33 -5.16
N ASP A 34 4.89 -9.50 -4.78
CA ASP A 34 6.27 -9.92 -5.08
C ASP A 34 6.50 -10.06 -6.59
N GLU A 35 5.48 -10.50 -7.34
CA GLU A 35 5.51 -10.52 -8.80
C GLU A 35 5.51 -9.10 -9.39
N LEU A 36 4.72 -8.17 -8.84
CA LEU A 36 4.66 -6.78 -9.29
C LEU A 36 6.00 -6.06 -9.18
N ILE A 37 6.74 -6.28 -8.09
CA ILE A 37 8.03 -5.61 -7.85
C ILE A 37 9.23 -6.35 -8.44
N LYS A 38 9.03 -7.53 -9.02
CA LYS A 38 10.11 -8.44 -9.43
C LYS A 38 11.11 -7.81 -10.38
N ASP A 39 10.62 -7.06 -11.37
CA ASP A 39 11.46 -6.44 -12.41
C ASP A 39 12.17 -5.18 -11.93
N PHE A 40 11.69 -4.58 -10.83
CA PHE A 40 12.27 -3.38 -10.22
C PHE A 40 13.20 -3.69 -9.06
N LYS A 41 13.39 -4.97 -8.74
CA LYS A 41 14.26 -5.38 -7.64
C LYS A 41 15.72 -5.39 -8.11
N ALA A 42 16.59 -4.69 -7.38
CA ALA A 42 18.01 -4.65 -7.71
C ALA A 42 18.63 -6.05 -7.61
N LYS A 43 19.41 -6.44 -8.63
CA LYS A 43 20.10 -7.75 -8.65
C LYS A 43 21.47 -7.69 -7.99
N SER A 44 22.07 -6.50 -7.91
CA SER A 44 23.36 -6.28 -7.25
C SER A 44 23.51 -4.86 -6.70
N SER A 45 24.44 -4.68 -5.77
CA SER A 45 24.82 -3.38 -5.21
C SER A 45 25.32 -2.40 -6.29
N ASP A 46 26.01 -2.93 -7.30
CA ASP A 46 26.60 -2.15 -8.40
C ASP A 46 25.52 -1.58 -9.36
N GLU A 47 24.35 -2.21 -9.45
CA GLU A 47 23.21 -1.68 -10.22
C GLU A 47 22.54 -0.50 -9.51
N LEU A 48 22.44 -0.56 -8.17
CA LEU A 48 21.88 0.52 -7.36
C LEU A 48 22.69 1.82 -7.48
N GLU A 49 24.02 1.72 -7.58
CA GLU A 49 24.89 2.89 -7.72
C GLU A 49 24.81 3.51 -9.14
N LYS A 50 24.55 2.70 -10.16
CA LYS A 50 24.46 3.14 -11.57
C LYS A 50 23.10 3.72 -11.92
N GLU A 51 22.01 3.16 -11.40
CA GLU A 51 20.63 3.57 -11.66
C GLU A 51 20.02 4.37 -10.48
N ASN A 52 20.83 5.26 -9.91
CA ASN A 52 20.55 6.05 -8.69
C ASN A 52 19.35 7.03 -8.78
N ASP A 53 18.41 6.79 -9.70
CA ASP A 53 17.22 7.58 -10.00
C ASP A 53 15.97 7.11 -9.22
N GLY A 54 16.13 6.17 -8.28
CA GLY A 54 15.05 5.66 -7.44
C GLY A 54 14.10 4.66 -8.13
N LEU A 55 14.51 4.13 -9.28
CA LEU A 55 13.77 3.14 -10.08
C LEU A 55 13.96 1.70 -9.59
N LEU A 56 15.03 1.44 -8.82
CA LEU A 56 15.32 0.13 -8.25
C LEU A 56 14.99 0.07 -6.75
N ILE A 57 14.52 -1.11 -6.33
CA ILE A 57 14.16 -1.43 -4.95
C ILE A 57 15.26 -2.29 -4.35
N SER A 58 15.79 -1.87 -3.20
CA SER A 58 16.81 -2.63 -2.47
C SER A 58 16.19 -3.61 -1.45
N ASP A 59 16.88 -4.71 -1.16
CA ASP A 59 16.44 -5.66 -0.12
C ASP A 59 16.37 -5.01 1.27
N VAL A 60 17.31 -4.10 1.57
CA VAL A 60 17.34 -3.36 2.85
C VAL A 60 16.08 -2.49 2.99
N GLU A 61 15.67 -1.83 1.90
CA GLU A 61 14.45 -1.03 1.87
C GLU A 61 13.20 -1.89 2.07
N LEU A 62 13.07 -3.02 1.36
CA LEU A 62 11.95 -3.95 1.51
C LEU A 62 11.82 -4.47 2.93
N LEU A 63 12.95 -4.82 3.56
CA LEU A 63 12.97 -5.24 4.95
C LEU A 63 12.55 -4.10 5.89
N GLY A 64 13.07 -2.90 5.68
CA GLY A 64 12.75 -1.72 6.48
C GLY A 64 11.29 -1.26 6.38
N GLN A 65 10.62 -1.52 5.24
CA GLN A 65 9.22 -1.14 5.01
C GLN A 65 8.24 -2.33 5.06
N ARG A 66 8.68 -3.52 5.47
CA ARG A 66 7.87 -4.76 5.48
C ARG A 66 6.49 -4.60 6.12
N GLU A 67 6.41 -3.92 7.26
CA GLU A 67 5.13 -3.70 7.97
C GLU A 67 4.17 -2.80 7.18
N LYS A 68 4.69 -1.74 6.55
CA LYS A 68 3.88 -0.85 5.71
C LYS A 68 3.41 -1.57 4.45
N THR A 69 4.31 -2.28 3.79
CA THR A 69 3.97 -3.11 2.63
C THR A 69 2.85 -4.09 2.99
N ASN A 70 2.99 -4.83 4.10
CA ASN A 70 1.92 -5.73 4.58
C ASN A 70 0.60 -5.00 4.80
N ARG A 71 0.64 -3.81 5.43
CA ARG A 71 -0.55 -3.01 5.68
C ARG A 71 -1.25 -2.58 4.40
N HIS A 72 -0.51 -2.22 3.36
CA HIS A 72 -1.09 -1.87 2.05
C HIS A 72 -1.74 -3.07 1.38
N ILE A 73 -1.07 -4.23 1.38
CA ILE A 73 -1.64 -5.47 0.83
C ILE A 73 -2.91 -5.87 1.60
N ARG A 74 -2.87 -5.84 2.95
CA ARG A 74 -4.06 -6.18 3.76
C ARG A 74 -5.18 -5.16 3.59
N LEU A 75 -4.86 -3.89 3.36
CA LEU A 75 -5.87 -2.87 3.07
C LEU A 75 -6.58 -3.17 1.75
N ARG A 76 -5.85 -3.58 0.71
CA ARG A 76 -6.45 -3.98 -0.57
C ARG A 76 -7.44 -5.14 -0.38
N GLU A 77 -7.06 -6.19 0.36
CA GLU A 77 -7.97 -7.30 0.66
C GLU A 77 -9.28 -6.81 1.30
N LEU A 78 -9.17 -5.92 2.29
CA LEU A 78 -10.34 -5.33 2.94
C LEU A 78 -11.18 -4.46 2.00
N LEU A 79 -10.57 -3.75 1.06
CA LEU A 79 -11.27 -2.96 0.04
C LEU A 79 -12.06 -3.88 -0.90
N LEU A 80 -11.47 -4.97 -1.35
CA LEU A 80 -12.16 -5.96 -2.18
C LEU A 80 -13.26 -6.69 -1.41
N GLU A 81 -13.05 -7.00 -0.13
CA GLU A 81 -14.06 -7.65 0.73
C GLU A 81 -15.29 -6.76 0.98
N ASN A 82 -15.12 -5.44 1.14
CA ASN A 82 -16.18 -4.54 1.64
C ASN A 82 -16.68 -3.51 0.63
N SER A 83 -15.94 -3.25 -0.44
CA SER A 83 -16.17 -2.08 -1.30
C SER A 83 -16.04 -2.36 -2.80
N LYS A 84 -15.93 -3.63 -3.23
CA LYS A 84 -15.79 -4.02 -4.64
C LYS A 84 -16.84 -3.42 -5.57
N ASP A 85 -18.11 -3.36 -5.14
CA ASP A 85 -19.21 -2.86 -5.96
C ASP A 85 -19.56 -1.38 -5.67
N SER A 86 -18.66 -0.65 -5.01
CA SER A 86 -18.88 0.76 -4.66
C SER A 86 -18.70 1.67 -5.87
N SER A 87 -19.51 2.72 -5.97
CA SER A 87 -19.38 3.71 -7.07
C SER A 87 -18.14 4.59 -6.95
N LEU A 88 -17.68 4.86 -5.73
CA LEU A 88 -16.48 5.65 -5.44
C LEU A 88 -15.91 5.24 -4.08
N ILE A 89 -14.59 5.09 -4.02
CA ILE A 89 -13.86 4.86 -2.77
C ILE A 89 -12.99 6.09 -2.50
N VAL A 90 -13.24 6.77 -1.38
CA VAL A 90 -12.39 7.86 -0.90
C VAL A 90 -11.48 7.32 0.19
N MET A 91 -10.17 7.29 -0.08
CA MET A 91 -9.16 6.77 0.83
C MET A 91 -8.06 7.79 1.12
N THR A 92 -7.38 7.63 2.26
CA THR A 92 -6.20 8.42 2.57
C THR A 92 -5.03 7.93 1.71
N LEU A 93 -4.44 8.85 0.93
CA LEU A 93 -3.26 8.55 0.12
C LEU A 93 -2.08 8.19 1.03
N PRO A 94 -1.43 7.02 0.85
CA PRO A 94 -0.18 6.74 1.54
C PRO A 94 0.90 7.69 1.05
N MET A 95 1.63 8.31 1.97
CA MET A 95 2.70 9.25 1.63
C MET A 95 3.95 8.91 2.44
N PRO A 96 5.02 8.39 1.82
CA PRO A 96 6.29 8.14 2.49
C PRO A 96 7.02 9.45 2.79
N ARG A 97 7.98 9.41 3.72
CA ARG A 97 8.88 10.55 3.95
C ARG A 97 9.85 10.66 2.77
N LYS A 98 10.26 11.88 2.45
CA LYS A 98 11.27 12.15 1.41
C LYS A 98 12.52 11.29 1.67
N ASN A 99 13.03 10.64 0.62
CA ASN A 99 14.21 9.77 0.65
C ASN A 99 14.10 8.53 1.56
N SER A 100 12.90 8.15 2.02
CA SER A 100 12.73 6.94 2.85
C SER A 100 12.35 5.69 2.05
N VAL A 101 11.88 5.88 0.81
CA VAL A 101 11.35 4.86 -0.08
C VAL A 101 11.72 5.27 -1.51
N SER A 102 12.09 4.30 -2.34
CA SER A 102 12.31 4.42 -3.78
C SER A 102 11.01 4.79 -4.50
N ALA A 103 11.12 5.41 -5.66
CA ALA A 103 9.95 5.75 -6.46
C ALA A 103 9.20 4.47 -6.89
N ALA A 104 9.94 3.42 -7.26
CA ALA A 104 9.36 2.14 -7.63
C ALA A 104 8.56 1.48 -6.50
N LEU A 105 9.10 1.42 -5.27
CA LEU A 105 8.36 0.81 -4.15
C LEU A 105 7.13 1.63 -3.77
N TYR A 106 7.23 2.96 -3.83
CA TYR A 106 6.07 3.83 -3.57
C TYR A 106 4.95 3.62 -4.59
N MET A 107 5.30 3.60 -5.88
CA MET A 107 4.33 3.35 -6.95
C MET A 107 3.73 1.95 -6.85
N ALA A 108 4.52 0.94 -6.50
CA ALA A 108 4.01 -0.41 -6.25
C ALA A 108 2.97 -0.46 -5.12
N TRP A 109 3.12 0.34 -4.06
CA TRP A 109 2.10 0.43 -3.01
C TRP A 109 0.80 1.05 -3.50
N ILE A 110 0.88 2.10 -4.33
CA ILE A 110 -0.32 2.74 -4.90
C ILE A 110 -1.03 1.73 -5.81
N GLU A 111 -0.29 1.13 -6.74
CA GLU A 111 -0.83 0.13 -7.68
C GLU A 111 -1.51 -1.02 -6.93
N THR A 112 -0.86 -1.54 -5.88
CA THR A 112 -1.42 -2.62 -5.04
C THR A 112 -2.73 -2.19 -4.38
N LEU A 113 -2.86 -0.94 -3.95
CA LEU A 113 -4.08 -0.47 -3.29
C LEU A 113 -5.25 -0.27 -4.27
N THR A 114 -4.96 0.05 -5.54
CA THR A 114 -5.96 0.45 -6.54
C THR A 114 -6.18 -0.60 -7.62
N LYS A 115 -5.54 -1.76 -7.53
CA LYS A 115 -5.70 -2.84 -8.50
C LYS A 115 -7.09 -3.48 -8.36
N ASP A 116 -7.76 -3.62 -9.51
CA ASP A 116 -9.12 -4.15 -9.76
C ASP A 116 -10.26 -3.13 -9.53
#